data_AF-A0A2E8QRN0-F1
#
_entry.id   AF-A0A2E8QRN0-F1
#
_cell.length_a   1.000
_cell.length_b   1.000
_cell.length_c   1.000
_cell.angle_alpha   90.00
_cell.angle_beta   90.00
_cell.angle_gamma   90.00
#
_symmetry.space_group_name_H-M   'P 1'
#
loop_
_entity.id
_entity.type
_entity.pdbx_description
1 polymer ?
#
loop_
_entity_poly.entity_id
_entity_poly.type
_entity_poly.pdbx_seq_one_letter_code
_entity_poly.pdbx_strand_id
1 'polypeptide(L)' 'MGGIFTVGITLLGQRFRGVELVSANAVFSVLFGVGGLLGPFIAGTAMTAIGPAGFPVSLLAAVGLYALFAVYRRAAHD' A
#
# COMPACT_ATOMS: atom_id res chain seq x y z
N MET A 1 -11.28 -2.88 -8.06
CA MET A 1 -10.42 -1.78 -7.56
C MET A 1 -11.03 -1.14 -6.31
N GLY A 2 -11.18 -1.85 -5.18
CA GLY A 2 -11.87 -1.24 -4.03
C GLY A 2 -11.83 -1.97 -2.69
N GLY A 3 -11.66 -3.30 -2.67
CA GLY A 3 -11.78 -4.07 -1.42
C GLY A 3 -10.87 -3.56 -0.30
N ILE A 4 -9.56 -3.42 -0.55
CA ILE A 4 -8.60 -3.01 0.49
C ILE A 4 -8.81 -1.56 0.94
N PHE A 5 -9.13 -0.65 0.01
CA PHE A 5 -9.38 0.75 0.36
C PHE A 5 -10.62 0.89 1.23
N THR A 6 -11.73 0.26 0.82
CA THR A 6 -12.98 0.25 1.59
C THR A 6 -12.76 -0.37 2.98
N VAL A 7 -12.12 -1.53 3.05
CA VAL A 7 -11.79 -2.18 4.33
C VAL A 7 -10.93 -1.27 5.21
N GLY A 8 -9.93 -0.59 4.63
CA GLY A 8 -9.08 0.36 5.37
C GLY A 8 -9.86 1.51 6.00
N ILE A 9 -10.75 2.15 5.22
CA ILE A 9 -11.62 3.22 5.74
C ILE A 9 -12.61 2.69 6.78
N THR A 10 -13.20 1.51 6.56
CA THR A 10 -14.10 0.89 7.55
C THR A 10 -13.38 0.63 8.88
N LEU A 11 -12.16 0.07 8.84
CA LEU A 11 -11.34 -0.16 10.04
C LEU A 11 -11.00 1.16 10.74
N LEU A 12 -10.75 2.22 9.98
CA LEU A 12 -10.50 3.56 10.53
C LEU A 12 -11.70 4.09 11.30
N GLY A 13 -12.90 3.97 10.72
CA GLY A 13 -14.16 4.38 11.37
C GLY A 13 -14.54 3.51 12.58
N GLN A 14 -14.06 2.27 12.65
CA GLN A 14 -14.21 1.43 13.84
C GLN A 14 -13.30 1.87 15.00
N ARG A 15 -12.12 2.43 14.69
CA ARG A 15 -11.10 2.78 15.70
C ARG A 15 -11.12 4.24 16.14
N PHE A 16 -11.48 5.16 15.25
CA PHE A 16 -11.43 6.61 15.50
C PHE A 16 -12.82 7.26 15.35
N ARG A 17 -13.08 8.35 16.07
CA ARG A 17 -14.35 9.10 16.03
C ARG A 17 -14.12 10.61 16.01
N GLY A 18 -15.12 11.37 15.54
CA GLY A 18 -15.08 12.83 15.54
C GLY A 18 -13.89 13.40 14.76
N VAL A 19 -13.17 14.35 15.37
CA VAL A 19 -12.04 15.04 14.72
C VAL A 19 -10.86 14.11 14.42
N GLU A 20 -10.67 13.07 15.25
CA GLU A 20 -9.57 12.12 15.10
C GLU A 20 -9.76 11.26 13.84
N LEU A 21 -11.02 10.90 13.52
CA LEU A 21 -11.34 10.19 12.29
C LEU A 21 -11.03 11.02 11.04
N VAL A 22 -11.30 12.33 11.08
CA VAL A 22 -10.99 13.25 9.96
C VAL A 22 -9.48 13.31 9.73
N SER A 23 -8.70 13.46 10.81
CA SER A 23 -7.24 13.47 10.74
C SER A 23 -6.69 12.15 10.19
N ALA A 24 -7.18 11.02 10.70
CA ALA A 24 -6.75 9.71 10.28
C ALA A 24 -7.07 9.46 8.79
N ASN A 25 -8.24 9.91 8.31
CA ASN A 25 -8.63 9.79 6.91
C ASN A 25 -7.75 10.66 5.99
N ALA A 26 -7.33 11.84 6.47
CA ALA A 26 -6.39 12.68 5.73
C ALA A 26 -5.04 11.99 5.58
N VAL A 27 -4.49 11.41 6.66
CA VAL A 27 -3.24 10.63 6.59
C VAL A 27 -3.38 9.44 5.65
N PHE A 28 -4.49 8.71 5.72
CA PHE A 28 -4.76 7.58 4.83
C PHE A 28 -4.78 8.00 3.34
N SER A 29 -5.42 9.14 3.04
CA SER A 29 -5.47 9.69 1.69
C SER A 29 -4.11 10.16 1.18
N VAL A 30 -3.28 10.75 2.07
CA VAL A 30 -1.90 11.12 1.74
C VAL A 30 -1.08 9.87 1.42
N LEU A 31 -1.17 8.83 2.24
CA LEU A 31 -0.47 7.56 1.99
C LEU A 31 -0.90 6.92 0.65
N PHE A 32 -2.19 6.98 0.33
CA PHE A 32 -2.70 6.52 -0.96
C PHE A 32 -2.10 7.34 -2.12
N GLY A 33 -2.07 8.67 -2.00
CA GLY A 33 -1.45 9.56 -2.98
C GLY A 33 0.04 9.26 -3.18
N VAL A 34 0.79 9.09 -2.09
CA VAL A 34 2.22 8.73 -2.13
C VAL A 34 2.42 7.38 -2.85
N GLY A 35 1.61 6.37 -2.54
CA GLY A 35 1.64 5.08 -3.24
C GLY A 35 1.31 5.23 -4.73
N GLY A 36 0.35 6.08 -5.08
CA GLY A 36 -0.01 6.42 -6.45
C GLY A 36 1.09 7.12 -7.24
N LEU A 37 1.98 7.86 -6.57
CA LEU A 37 3.16 8.48 -7.19
C LEU A 37 4.34 7.51 -7.29
N LEU A 38 4.63 6.80 -6.21
CA LEU A 38 5.76 5.86 -6.15
C LEU A 38 5.57 4.66 -7.07
N GLY A 39 4.34 4.16 -7.23
CA GLY A 39 4.05 3.01 -8.08
C GLY A 39 4.51 3.19 -9.53
N PRO A 40 4.00 4.18 -10.27
CA PRO A 40 4.44 4.49 -11.63
C PRO A 40 5.92 4.87 -11.71
N PHE A 41 6.46 5.56 -10.70
CA PHE A 41 7.88 5.90 -10.66
C PHE A 41 8.77 4.65 -10.60
N ILE A 42 8.49 3.72 -9.69
CA ILE A 42 9.23 2.46 -9.55
C ILE A 42 9.04 1.58 -10.79
N ALA A 43 7.81 1.42 -11.27
CA ALA A 43 7.52 0.60 -12.44
C ALA A 43 8.17 1.18 -13.70
N GLY A 44 8.08 2.50 -13.92
CA GLY A 44 8.68 3.18 -15.06
C GLY A 44 10.21 3.11 -15.03
N THR A 45 10.83 3.36 -13.88
CA THR A 45 12.30 3.23 -13.74
C THR A 45 12.78 1.79 -13.95
N ALA A 46 12.05 0.80 -13.43
CA ALA A 46 12.33 -0.61 -13.70
C ALA A 46 12.19 -0.95 -15.19
N MET A 47 11.16 -0.44 -15.86
CA MET A 47 10.97 -0.65 -17.30
C MET A 47 12.08 -0.01 -18.13
N THR A 48 12.60 1.15 -17.71
CA THR A 48 13.76 1.78 -18.36
C THR A 48 15.04 0.96 -18.15
N ALA A 49 15.21 0.31 -17.00
CA ALA A 49 16.43 -0.42 -16.66
C ALA A 49 16.50 -1.84 -17.26
N ILE A 50 15.40 -2.59 -17.23
CA ILE A 50 15.37 -4.01 -17.63
C ILE A 50 14.33 -4.31 -18.73
N GLY A 51 13.84 -3.26 -19.41
CA GLY A 51 12.87 -3.37 -20.49
C GLY A 51 11.45 -3.72 -20.02
N PRO A 52 10.58 -4.24 -20.89
CA PRO A 52 9.17 -4.52 -20.57
C PRO A 52 8.94 -5.45 -19.37
N ALA A 53 9.93 -6.30 -19.05
CA ALA A 53 9.91 -7.16 -17.87
C ALA A 53 9.98 -6.38 -16.53
N GLY A 54 10.36 -5.11 -16.55
CA GLY A 54 10.40 -4.24 -15.38
C GLY A 54 9.06 -4.13 -14.65
N PHE A 55 7.96 -4.03 -15.40
CA PHE A 55 6.62 -3.93 -14.82
C PHE A 55 6.21 -5.15 -13.97
N PRO A 56 6.22 -6.39 -14.50
CA PRO A 56 5.86 -7.56 -13.70
C PRO A 56 6.84 -7.78 -12.54
N VAL A 57 8.12 -7.48 -12.71
CA VAL A 57 9.11 -7.56 -11.61
C VAL A 57 8.78 -6.58 -10.48
N SER A 58 8.42 -5.33 -10.79
CA SER A 58 8.00 -4.36 -9.76
C SER A 58 6.75 -4.81 -9.01
N LEU A 59 5.77 -5.42 -9.70
CA LEU A 59 4.58 -5.96 -9.04
C LEU A 59 4.91 -7.14 -8.12
N LEU A 60 5.74 -8.08 -8.59
CA LEU A 60 6.20 -9.22 -7.79
C LEU A 60 6.97 -8.75 -6.55
N ALA A 61 7.83 -7.73 -6.69
CA ALA A 61 8.54 -7.14 -5.57
C ALA A 61 7.56 -6.51 -4.55
N ALA A 62 6.57 -5.74 -5.01
CA ALA A 62 5.59 -5.12 -4.12
C ALA A 62 4.76 -6.16 -3.35
N VAL A 63 4.25 -7.19 -4.04
CA VAL A 63 3.49 -8.29 -3.43
C VAL A 63 4.39 -9.11 -2.49
N GLY A 64 5.62 -9.39 -2.89
CA GLY A 64 6.60 -10.12 -2.09
C GLY A 64 6.95 -9.39 -0.79
N LEU A 65 7.17 -8.08 -0.84
CA LEU A 65 7.39 -7.24 0.34
C LEU A 65 6.18 -7.26 1.27
N TYR A 66 4.97 -7.15 0.74
CA TYR A 66 3.74 -7.25 1.54
C TYR A 66 3.59 -8.63 2.20
N ALA A 67 3.84 -9.71 1.45
CA ALA A 67 3.77 -11.07 1.97
C ALA A 67 4.81 -11.31 3.08
N LEU A 68 6.05 -10.84 2.89
CA LEU A 68 7.10 -10.89 3.90
C LEU A 68 6.69 -10.14 5.16
N PHE A 69 6.14 -8.93 5.02
CA PHE A 69 5.63 -8.16 6.15
C PHE A 69 4.48 -8.90 6.87
N ALA A 70 3.57 -9.51 6.12
CA ALA A 70 2.46 -10.27 6.69
C ALA A 70 2.94 -11.51 7.48
N VAL A 71 3.92 -12.24 6.93
CA VAL A 71 4.54 -13.40 7.61
C VAL A 71 5.30 -12.95 8.85
N TYR A 72 6.12 -11.90 8.75
CA TYR A 72 6.83 -11.32 9.89
C TYR A 72 5.87 -10.91 11.01
N ARG A 73 4.79 -10.20 10.66
CA ARG A 73 3.78 -9.78 11.65
C ARG A 73 3.09 -10.97 12.29
N ARG A 74 2.81 -12.04 11.54
CA ARG A 74 2.22 -13.26 12.08
C ARG A 74 3.16 -13.94 13.06
N ALA A 75 4.42 -14.13 12.69
CA ALA A 75 5.43 -14.75 13.54
C ALA A 75 5.78 -13.94 14.80
N ALA A 76 5.64 -12.62 14.77
CA ALA A 76 5.86 -11.76 15.93
C ALA A 76 4.66 -11.72 16.90
N HIS A 77 3.51 -12.26 16.49
CA HIS A 77 2.29 -12.37 17.31
C HIS A 77 2.04 -13.81 17.81
N ASP A 78 2.92 -14.76 17.47
CA ASP A 78 3.00 -16.12 18.04
C ASP A 78 4.09 -16.15 19.13
#